data_AF-A0A2K4ZD44-F1
#
_entry.id   AF-A0A2K4ZD44-F1
#
_cell.length_a   1.000
_cell.length_b   1.000
_cell.length_c   1.000
_cell.angle_alpha   90.00
_cell.angle_beta   90.00
_cell.angle_gamma   90.00
#
_symmetry.space_group_name_H-M   'P 1'
#
loop_
_entity.id
_entity.type
_entity.pdbx_description
1 polymer ?
#
loop_
_entity_poly.entity_id
_entity_poly.type
_entity_poly.pdbx_seq_one_letter_code
_entity_poly.pdbx_strand_id
1 'polypeptide(L)'
;MEKKVLIWEPWFFMTFGLFHLHRIWGLIDRDSYAGFWVGILESKGLFYFTLMGVLAGLSVLGIFTFTKCRGNNYWWRWIYLFGGAYVLFDLYAIAAGLEFWNKLLLWMFDVDSIYWNAVWSFFVLLGGFSFLLGMKLLEQRKG
;
A
#
# COMPACT_ATOMS: atom_id res chain seq x y z
N MET A 1 15.36 14.15 19.73
CA MET A 1 14.83 14.89 18.56
C MET A 1 13.42 15.33 18.88
N GLU A 2 13.05 16.58 18.63
CA GLU A 2 11.65 17.04 18.68
C GLU A 2 10.77 16.33 17.65
N LYS A 3 9.46 16.28 17.87
CA LYS A 3 8.51 15.66 16.94
C LYS A 3 8.38 16.53 15.68
N LYS A 4 9.09 16.19 14.62
CA LYS A 4 9.00 16.91 13.33
C LYS A 4 8.51 16.00 12.22
N VAL A 5 7.61 16.53 11.40
CA VAL A 5 7.16 15.89 10.16
C VAL A 5 8.26 16.12 9.10
N LEU A 6 8.82 15.04 8.58
CA LEU A 6 9.83 15.10 7.53
C LEU A 6 9.19 15.50 6.20
N ILE A 7 9.99 16.11 5.33
CA ILE A 7 9.51 16.70 4.06
C ILE A 7 8.76 15.68 3.19
N TRP A 8 9.23 14.43 3.19
CA TRP A 8 8.71 13.38 2.32
C TRP A 8 7.52 12.63 2.92
N GLU A 9 7.24 12.73 4.23
CA GLU A 9 6.15 11.98 4.88
C GLU A 9 4.76 12.37 4.34
N PRO A 10 4.41 13.67 4.18
CA PRO A 10 3.14 14.06 3.56
C PRO A 10 2.99 13.48 2.15
N TRP A 11 4.05 13.58 1.33
CA TRP A 11 4.05 13.07 -0.04
C TRP A 11 3.89 11.55 -0.07
N PHE A 12 4.57 10.83 0.82
CA PHE A 12 4.39 9.39 0.96
C PHE A 12 2.93 9.03 1.19
N PHE A 13 2.28 9.67 2.18
CA PHE A 13 0.90 9.34 2.53
C PHE A 13 -0.09 9.70 1.43
N MET A 14 0.12 10.83 0.73
CA MET A 14 -0.68 11.21 -0.43
C MET A 14 -0.50 10.22 -1.58
N THR A 15 0.74 9.89 -1.96
CA THR A 15 1.02 8.92 -3.03
C THR A 15 0.49 7.53 -2.68
N PHE A 16 0.69 7.06 -1.45
CA PHE A 16 0.16 5.80 -0.95
C PHE A 16 -1.37 5.78 -0.98
N GLY A 17 -2.00 6.90 -0.59
CA GLY A 17 -3.44 7.09 -0.64
C GLY A 17 -3.98 7.00 -2.06
N LEU A 18 -3.39 7.73 -3.00
CA LEU A 18 -3.74 7.67 -4.43
C LEU A 18 -3.55 6.24 -5.00
N PHE A 19 -2.46 5.58 -4.62
CA PHE A 19 -2.21 4.19 -4.99
C PHE A 19 -3.25 3.23 -4.40
N HIS A 20 -3.98 3.57 -3.36
CA HIS A 20 -5.09 2.75 -2.88
C HIS A 20 -6.43 3.14 -3.48
N LEU A 21 -6.63 4.41 -3.79
CA LEU A 21 -7.86 4.93 -4.40
C LEU A 21 -8.12 4.35 -5.80
N HIS A 22 -7.09 3.96 -6.56
CA HIS A 22 -7.30 3.29 -7.86
C HIS A 22 -8.12 1.98 -7.74
N ARG A 23 -8.20 1.36 -6.56
CA ARG A 23 -9.04 0.18 -6.31
C ARG A 23 -10.53 0.44 -6.47
N ILE A 24 -10.94 1.71 -6.60
CA ILE A 24 -12.30 2.07 -7.02
C ILE A 24 -12.67 1.43 -8.36
N TRP A 25 -11.69 1.22 -9.24
CA TRP A 25 -11.92 0.53 -10.51
C TRP A 25 -12.39 -0.92 -10.30
N GLY A 26 -11.92 -1.60 -9.25
CA GLY A 26 -12.42 -2.93 -8.89
C GLY A 26 -13.87 -2.93 -8.42
N LEU A 27 -14.40 -1.80 -7.96
CA LEU A 27 -15.82 -1.66 -7.62
C LEU A 27 -16.69 -1.32 -8.84
N ILE A 28 -16.11 -0.70 -9.88
CA ILE A 28 -16.80 -0.27 -11.10
C ILE A 28 -16.85 -1.41 -12.11
N ASP A 29 -15.72 -2.08 -12.35
CA ASP A 29 -15.59 -3.18 -13.30
C ASP A 29 -14.68 -4.26 -12.70
N ARG A 30 -15.30 -5.35 -12.25
CA ARG A 30 -14.61 -6.42 -11.53
C ARG A 30 -13.69 -7.21 -12.45
N ASP A 31 -14.19 -7.58 -13.61
CA ASP A 31 -13.51 -8.46 -14.56
C ASP A 31 -12.27 -7.78 -15.14
N SER A 32 -12.42 -6.54 -15.60
CA SER A 32 -11.29 -5.77 -16.13
C SER A 32 -10.24 -5.51 -15.06
N TYR A 33 -10.66 -5.22 -13.82
CA TYR A 33 -9.74 -4.96 -12.71
C TYR A 33 -8.98 -6.21 -12.28
N ALA A 34 -9.66 -7.33 -12.08
CA ALA A 34 -9.04 -8.61 -11.76
C ALA A 34 -8.10 -9.05 -12.88
N GLY A 35 -8.58 -9.06 -14.12
CA GLY A 35 -7.80 -9.49 -15.29
C GLY A 35 -6.52 -8.67 -15.47
N PHE A 36 -6.58 -7.35 -15.26
CA PHE A 36 -5.41 -6.49 -15.32
C PHE A 36 -4.35 -6.87 -14.28
N TRP A 37 -4.73 -6.95 -13.00
CA TRP A 37 -3.77 -7.20 -11.91
C TRP A 37 -3.25 -8.63 -11.90
N VAL A 38 -4.10 -9.62 -12.15
CA VAL A 38 -3.68 -11.03 -12.30
C VAL A 38 -2.78 -11.18 -13.53
N GLY A 39 -3.11 -10.55 -14.66
CA GLY A 39 -2.25 -10.57 -15.86
C GLY A 39 -0.88 -9.94 -15.63
N ILE A 40 -0.77 -8.88 -14.82
CA ILE A 40 0.52 -8.30 -14.41
C ILE A 40 1.32 -9.28 -13.54
N LEU A 41 0.65 -9.94 -12.59
CA LEU A 41 1.27 -10.92 -11.70
C LEU A 41 1.82 -12.13 -12.48
N GLU A 42 1.08 -12.62 -13.47
CA GLU A 42 1.46 -13.77 -14.30
C GLU A 42 2.56 -13.43 -15.32
N SER A 43 2.41 -12.29 -16.02
CA SER A 43 3.37 -11.88 -17.05
C SER A 43 4.75 -11.53 -16.49
N LYS A 44 4.83 -11.11 -15.22
CA LYS A 44 6.06 -10.68 -14.55
C LYS A 44 6.91 -9.73 -15.42
N GLY A 45 6.26 -8.83 -16.14
CA GLY A 45 6.91 -7.90 -17.07
C GLY A 45 7.68 -6.76 -16.37
N LEU A 46 8.22 -5.83 -17.17
CA LEU A 46 8.93 -4.66 -16.66
C LEU A 46 8.09 -3.83 -15.67
N PHE A 47 6.80 -3.67 -15.98
CA PHE A 47 5.85 -2.94 -15.11
C PHE A 47 5.75 -3.59 -13.72
N TYR A 48 5.61 -4.92 -13.68
CA TYR A 48 5.57 -5.68 -12.43
C TYR A 48 6.83 -5.43 -11.59
N PHE A 49 8.03 -5.64 -12.16
CA PHE A 49 9.28 -5.44 -11.40
C PHE A 49 9.49 -4.00 -10.94
N THR A 50 9.10 -3.04 -11.77
CA THR A 50 9.17 -1.61 -11.43
C THR A 50 8.25 -1.30 -10.25
N LEU A 51 7.01 -1.78 -10.29
CA LEU A 51 6.05 -1.59 -9.22
C LEU A 51 6.54 -2.21 -7.91
N MET A 52 6.96 -3.48 -7.96
CA MET A 52 7.48 -4.21 -6.78
C MET A 52 8.71 -3.51 -6.20
N GLY A 53 9.64 -3.04 -7.03
CA GLY A 53 10.84 -2.32 -6.61
C GLY A 53 10.53 -0.98 -5.92
N VAL A 54 9.61 -0.20 -6.49
CA VAL A 54 9.16 1.07 -5.89
C VAL A 54 8.47 0.82 -4.54
N LEU A 55 7.57 -0.17 -4.47
CA LEU A 55 6.89 -0.54 -3.24
C LEU A 55 7.85 -1.02 -2.14
N ALA A 56 8.85 -1.83 -2.51
CA ALA A 56 9.90 -2.27 -1.59
C ALA A 56 10.71 -1.08 -1.05
N GLY A 57 11.16 -0.19 -1.94
CA GLY A 57 11.95 0.99 -1.56
C GLY A 57 11.19 1.92 -0.61
N LEU A 58 9.92 2.21 -0.91
CA LEU A 58 9.04 3.02 -0.06
C LEU A 58 8.81 2.36 1.30
N SER A 59 8.64 1.03 1.34
CA SER A 59 8.44 0.28 2.59
C SER A 59 9.69 0.32 3.48
N VAL A 60 10.87 0.09 2.91
CA VAL A 60 12.15 0.19 3.63
C VAL A 60 12.38 1.60 4.15
N LEU A 61 12.11 2.64 3.35
CA LEU A 61 12.23 4.04 3.77
C LEU A 61 11.29 4.36 4.95
N GLY A 62 10.06 3.87 4.91
CA GLY A 62 9.09 4.00 5.99
C GLY A 62 9.58 3.36 7.28
N ILE A 63 9.99 2.09 7.22
CA ILE A 63 10.49 1.34 8.39
C ILE A 63 11.75 2.02 8.95
N PHE A 64 12.69 2.41 8.09
CA PHE A 64 13.90 3.14 8.49
C PHE A 64 13.57 4.45 9.22
N THR A 65 12.55 5.17 8.75
CA THR A 65 12.12 6.40 9.41
C THR A 65 11.49 6.12 10.76
N PHE A 66 10.66 5.08 10.85
CA PHE A 66 10.08 4.65 12.11
C PHE A 66 11.16 4.28 13.14
N THR A 67 12.21 3.56 12.73
CA THR A 67 13.31 3.15 13.62
C THR A 67 14.22 4.33 13.99
N LYS A 68 14.51 5.25 13.06
CA LYS A 68 15.32 6.44 13.32
C LYS A 68 14.64 7.41 14.29
N CYS A 69 13.32 7.48 14.28
CA CYS A 69 12.53 8.33 15.16
C CYS A 69 12.02 7.60 16.43
N ARG A 70 12.58 6.41 16.75
CA ARG A 70 12.22 5.61 17.92
C ARG A 70 12.41 6.43 19.22
N GLY A 71 11.37 6.46 20.06
CA GLY A 71 11.32 7.24 21.30
C GLY A 71 10.65 8.62 21.19
N ASN A 72 10.44 9.14 19.96
CA ASN A 72 9.63 10.34 19.75
C ASN A 72 8.78 10.25 18.46
N ASN A 73 8.15 9.10 18.26
CA ASN A 73 7.31 8.86 17.09
C ASN A 73 5.91 9.45 17.26
N TYR A 74 5.39 10.00 16.16
CA TYR A 74 3.96 10.20 16.04
C TYR A 74 3.24 8.85 15.96
N TRP A 75 2.05 8.76 16.53
CA TRP A 75 1.25 7.54 16.51
C TRP A 75 0.95 7.04 15.09
N TRP A 76 0.73 7.95 14.13
CA TRP A 76 0.49 7.56 12.73
C TRP A 76 1.72 6.94 12.03
N ARG A 77 2.94 7.09 12.55
CA ARG A 77 4.13 6.44 11.96
C ARG A 77 4.11 4.92 12.10
N TRP A 78 3.27 4.37 12.97
CA TRP A 78 3.04 2.92 13.01
C TRP A 78 2.55 2.36 11.67
N ILE A 79 1.90 3.19 10.84
CA ILE A 79 1.51 2.80 9.48
C ILE A 79 2.72 2.42 8.65
N TYR A 80 3.88 3.08 8.83
CA TYR A 80 5.11 2.70 8.13
C TYR A 80 5.59 1.30 8.51
N LEU A 81 5.50 0.95 9.78
CA LEU A 81 5.95 -0.35 10.25
C LEU A 81 5.01 -1.45 9.77
N PHE A 82 3.71 -1.32 10.07
CA PHE A 82 2.73 -2.36 9.73
C PHE A 82 2.51 -2.46 8.22
N GLY A 83 2.29 -1.32 7.54
CA GLY A 83 2.10 -1.28 6.10
C GLY A 83 3.37 -1.69 5.35
N GLY A 84 4.53 -1.17 5.77
CA GLY A 84 5.81 -1.52 5.14
C GLY A 84 6.18 -2.99 5.35
N ALA A 85 6.00 -3.53 6.56
CA ALA A 85 6.27 -4.95 6.82
C ALA A 85 5.31 -5.86 6.05
N TYR A 86 4.02 -5.49 5.99
CA TYR A 86 3.03 -6.21 5.19
C TYR A 86 3.43 -6.24 3.71
N VAL A 87 3.75 -5.09 3.12
CA VAL A 87 4.18 -5.03 1.71
C VAL A 87 5.43 -5.86 1.51
N LEU A 88 6.48 -5.70 2.32
CA LEU A 88 7.71 -6.50 2.16
C LEU A 88 7.45 -8.02 2.29
N PHE A 89 6.56 -8.43 3.20
CA PHE A 89 6.15 -9.82 3.33
C PHE A 89 5.38 -10.29 2.09
N ASP A 90 4.45 -9.48 1.57
CA ASP A 90 3.69 -9.77 0.35
C ASP A 90 4.63 -9.95 -0.85
N LEU A 91 5.58 -9.03 -1.05
CA LEU A 91 6.59 -9.13 -2.10
C LEU A 91 7.45 -10.41 -1.94
N TYR A 92 7.87 -10.71 -0.71
CA TYR A 92 8.62 -11.94 -0.41
C TYR A 92 7.80 -13.19 -0.70
N ALA A 93 6.54 -13.24 -0.27
CA ALA A 93 5.67 -14.38 -0.42
C ALA A 93 5.40 -14.69 -1.90
N ILE A 94 5.20 -13.65 -2.72
CA ILE A 94 5.08 -13.78 -4.18
C ILE A 94 6.41 -14.26 -4.79
N ALA A 95 7.54 -13.67 -4.40
CA ALA A 95 8.86 -14.04 -4.93
C ALA A 95 9.29 -15.46 -4.55
N ALA A 96 9.00 -15.89 -3.32
CA ALA A 96 9.27 -17.23 -2.83
C ALA A 96 8.22 -18.27 -3.29
N GLY A 97 7.16 -17.83 -3.96
CA GLY A 97 6.12 -18.71 -4.47
C GLY A 97 5.32 -19.42 -3.38
N LEU A 98 5.10 -18.78 -2.22
CA LEU A 98 4.39 -19.40 -1.10
C LEU A 98 2.96 -19.77 -1.51
N GLU A 99 2.67 -21.07 -1.62
CA GLU A 99 1.40 -21.59 -2.14
C GLU A 99 0.17 -21.03 -1.41
N PHE A 100 0.23 -20.98 -0.07
CA PHE A 100 -0.86 -20.44 0.75
C PHE A 100 -1.14 -18.98 0.40
N TRP A 101 -0.09 -18.18 0.27
CA TRP A 101 -0.22 -16.75 -0.02
C TRP A 101 -0.73 -16.51 -1.45
N ASN A 102 -0.22 -17.28 -2.42
CA ASN A 102 -0.70 -17.22 -3.80
C ASN A 102 -2.19 -17.59 -3.90
N LYS A 103 -2.65 -18.63 -3.18
CA LYS A 103 -4.07 -18.98 -3.12
C LYS A 103 -4.91 -17.86 -2.50
N LEU A 104 -4.42 -17.23 -1.44
CA LEU A 104 -5.11 -16.10 -0.81
C LEU A 104 -5.19 -14.88 -1.73
N LEU A 105 -4.10 -14.56 -2.44
CA LEU A 105 -4.07 -13.47 -3.42
C LEU A 105 -5.06 -13.72 -4.56
N LEU A 106 -5.07 -14.93 -5.14
CA LEU A 106 -6.03 -15.28 -6.19
C LEU A 106 -7.47 -15.24 -5.69
N TRP A 107 -7.72 -15.69 -4.46
CA TRP A 107 -9.04 -15.56 -3.83
C TRP A 107 -9.47 -14.10 -3.64
N MET A 108 -8.53 -13.20 -3.33
CA MET A 108 -8.82 -11.77 -3.25
C MET A 108 -9.27 -11.18 -4.60
N PHE A 109 -8.84 -11.80 -5.71
CA PHE A 109 -9.21 -11.44 -7.07
C PHE A 109 -10.33 -12.31 -7.66
N ASP A 110 -11.01 -13.12 -6.85
CA ASP A 110 -12.20 -13.86 -7.26
C ASP A 110 -13.41 -12.93 -7.38
N VAL A 111 -13.79 -12.61 -8.63
CA VAL A 111 -14.85 -11.65 -8.97
C VAL A 111 -16.25 -12.08 -8.50
N ASP A 112 -16.45 -13.39 -8.32
CA ASP A 112 -17.70 -13.99 -7.85
C ASP A 112 -17.80 -14.01 -6.32
N SER A 113 -16.72 -13.68 -5.61
CA SER A 113 -16.68 -13.64 -4.16
C SER A 113 -17.66 -12.61 -3.59
N ILE A 114 -18.47 -13.04 -2.62
CA ILE A 114 -19.36 -12.15 -1.85
C ILE A 114 -18.58 -11.08 -1.07
N TYR A 115 -17.28 -11.31 -0.82
CA TYR A 115 -16.41 -10.38 -0.10
C TYR A 115 -15.77 -9.34 -1.01
N TRP A 116 -15.90 -9.46 -2.33
CA TRP A 116 -15.26 -8.56 -3.31
C TRP A 116 -15.47 -7.08 -2.95
N ASN A 117 -16.74 -6.65 -2.84
CA ASN A 117 -17.06 -5.26 -2.54
C ASN A 117 -16.51 -4.81 -1.19
N ALA A 118 -16.54 -5.68 -0.17
CA ALA A 118 -16.04 -5.36 1.15
C ALA A 118 -14.53 -5.15 1.15
N VAL A 119 -13.78 -6.05 0.49
CA VAL A 119 -12.32 -6.00 0.38
C VAL A 119 -11.89 -4.73 -0.36
N TRP A 120 -12.42 -4.49 -1.56
CA TRP A 120 -12.00 -3.34 -2.37
C TRP A 120 -12.46 -2.01 -1.76
N SER A 121 -13.65 -1.95 -1.16
CA SER A 121 -14.10 -0.75 -0.43
C SER A 121 -13.21 -0.45 0.77
N PHE A 122 -12.79 -1.46 1.53
CA PHE A 122 -11.86 -1.27 2.65
C PHE A 122 -10.56 -0.61 2.19
N PHE A 123 -9.97 -1.09 1.10
CA PHE A 123 -8.76 -0.49 0.57
C PHE A 123 -8.98 0.93 0.01
N VAL A 124 -10.12 1.20 -0.63
CA VAL A 124 -10.47 2.56 -1.09
C VAL A 124 -10.57 3.51 0.11
N LEU A 125 -11.23 3.10 1.20
CA LEU A 125 -11.33 3.88 2.43
C LEU A 125 -9.97 4.08 3.09
N LEU A 126 -9.12 3.05 3.15
CA LEU A 126 -7.74 3.14 3.62
C LEU A 126 -6.93 4.14 2.78
N GLY A 127 -7.14 4.15 1.47
CA GLY A 127 -6.53 5.09 0.54
C GLY A 127 -6.96 6.52 0.81
N GLY A 128 -8.27 6.76 0.94
CA GLY A 128 -8.81 8.06 1.30
C GLY A 128 -8.29 8.57 2.65
N PHE A 129 -8.29 7.71 3.68
CA PHE A 129 -7.74 8.04 4.99
C PHE A 129 -6.25 8.42 4.91
N SER A 130 -5.44 7.64 4.20
CA SER A 130 -4.02 7.91 4.03
C SER A 130 -3.78 9.21 3.27
N PHE A 131 -4.55 9.48 2.23
CA PHE A 131 -4.44 10.71 1.45
C PHE A 131 -4.73 11.95 2.30
N LEU A 132 -5.84 11.93 3.05
CA LEU A 132 -6.23 13.00 3.96
C LEU A 132 -5.21 13.20 5.08
N LEU A 133 -4.64 12.12 5.62
CA LEU A 133 -3.54 12.19 6.56
C LEU A 133 -2.32 12.91 5.94
N GLY A 134 -1.97 12.58 4.70
CA GLY A 134 -0.90 13.24 3.97
C GLY A 134 -1.14 14.75 3.79
N MET A 135 -2.35 15.16 3.42
CA MET A 135 -2.73 16.59 3.34
C MET A 135 -2.59 17.29 4.69
N LYS A 136 -3.10 16.68 5.77
CA LYS A 136 -3.00 17.22 7.13
C LYS A 136 -1.55 17.40 7.58
N LEU A 137 -0.68 16.44 7.26
CA LEU A 137 0.75 16.51 7.57
C LEU A 137 1.46 17.60 6.75
N LEU A 138 1.02 17.85 5.52
CA LEU A 138 1.54 18.92 4.69
C LEU A 138 1.20 20.30 5.29
N GLU A 139 -0.04 20.48 5.74
CA GLU A 139 -0.49 21.70 6.43
C GLU A 139 0.25 21.92 7.75
N GLN A 140 0.38 20.87 8.58
CA GLN A 140 1.12 20.92 9.85
C GLN A 140 2.60 21.30 9.66
N ARG A 141 3.17 21.04 8.48
CA ARG A 141 4.55 21.41 8.16
C ARG A 141 4.68 22.87 7.69
N LYS A 142 3.61 23.45 7.15
CA LYS A 142 3.60 24.83 6.63
C LYS A 142 3.37 25.86 7.74
N GLY A 143 2.64 25.49 8.80
CA GLY A 143 2.46 26.29 10.02
C GLY A 143 3.58 26.05 11.02
#